data_AF-A0A9N9MJ12-F1
#
_entry.id   AF-A0A9N9MJ12-F1
#
_cell.length_a   1.000
_cell.length_b   1.000
_cell.length_c   1.000
_cell.angle_alpha   90.00
_cell.angle_beta   90.00
_cell.angle_gamma   90.00
#
_symmetry.space_group_name_H-M   'P 1'
#
loop_
_entity.id
_entity.type
_entity.pdbx_description
1 polymer ?
#
loop_
_entity_poly.entity_id
_entity_poly.type
_entity_poly.pdbx_seq_one_letter_code
_entity_poly.pdbx_strand_id
1 'polypeptide(L)'
;MQEFFTRLERACIELHQPLPEIKEEGLSLYEAQQELLKYVNKYEAVVNAKKLALENLNKKQIQLCKELDRKIQIDLKYPPLPTQAQFDKLEAEKFEREEKFVNLKHEITEIVDEIKYKPNSDFEREVLSSDDMMLSNQNLKMLEFFAKCMKELKLSTEEEVSHLRTRIEDLWKMLDIELIDRDEFRSHYCTSRYIIGRKRQLIGYFGSVKN
;
A
#
# COMPACT_ATOMS: atom_id res chain seq x y z
N MET A 1 -26.05 -47.17 17.87
CA MET A 1 -24.66 -47.64 17.64
C MET A 1 -24.23 -47.43 16.19
N GLN A 2 -24.89 -48.01 15.17
CA GLN A 2 -24.53 -47.82 13.75
C GLN A 2 -24.49 -46.36 13.26
N GLU A 3 -25.41 -45.51 13.74
CA GLU A 3 -25.44 -44.08 13.41
C GLU A 3 -24.20 -43.32 13.91
N PHE A 4 -23.66 -43.71 15.07
CA PHE A 4 -22.47 -43.05 15.61
C PHE A 4 -21.19 -43.49 14.89
N PHE A 5 -21.11 -44.76 14.48
CA PHE A 5 -20.02 -45.27 13.65
C PHE A 5 -19.99 -44.60 12.26
N THR A 6 -21.15 -44.47 11.61
CA THR A 6 -21.23 -43.80 10.29
C THR A 6 -20.87 -42.31 10.37
N ARG A 7 -21.20 -41.62 11.48
CA ARG A 7 -20.73 -40.24 11.72
C ARG A 7 -19.23 -40.16 11.94
N LEU A 8 -18.67 -41.09 12.73
CA LEU A 8 -17.22 -41.17 12.97
C LEU A 8 -16.44 -41.46 11.68
N GLU A 9 -16.92 -42.41 10.87
CA GLU A 9 -16.34 -42.75 9.56
C GLU A 9 -16.32 -41.54 8.63
N ARG A 10 -17.45 -40.81 8.52
CA ARG A 10 -17.49 -39.58 7.71
C ARG A 10 -16.48 -38.54 8.20
N ALA A 11 -16.41 -38.29 9.51
CA ALA A 11 -15.45 -37.35 10.06
C ALA A 11 -13.98 -37.78 9.82
N CYS A 12 -13.68 -39.08 9.89
CA CYS A 12 -12.36 -39.62 9.60
C CYS A 12 -12.02 -39.52 8.10
N ILE A 13 -12.98 -39.76 7.20
CA ILE A 13 -12.82 -39.58 5.75
C ILE A 13 -12.57 -38.10 5.43
N GLU A 14 -13.35 -37.18 6.01
CA GLU A 14 -13.14 -35.74 5.84
C GLU A 14 -11.75 -35.30 6.33
N LEU A 15 -11.26 -35.88 7.43
CA LEU A 15 -9.96 -35.57 8.01
C LEU A 15 -8.78 -36.35 7.40
N HIS A 16 -9.05 -37.33 6.52
CA HIS A 16 -8.06 -38.27 5.98
C HIS A 16 -7.26 -38.99 7.09
N GLN A 17 -7.95 -39.39 8.17
CA GLN A 17 -7.36 -40.09 9.31
C GLN A 17 -7.86 -41.53 9.40
N PRO A 18 -7.03 -42.47 9.91
CA PRO A 18 -7.46 -43.83 10.17
C PRO A 18 -8.53 -43.85 11.27
N LEU A 19 -9.47 -44.79 11.15
CA LEU A 19 -10.52 -45.01 12.14
C LEU A 19 -9.87 -45.37 13.49
N PRO A 20 -10.24 -44.72 14.61
CA PRO A 20 -9.65 -45.04 15.91
C PRO A 20 -10.06 -46.45 16.37
N GLU A 21 -9.11 -47.19 16.95
CA GLU A 21 -9.38 -48.48 17.61
C GLU A 21 -10.17 -48.24 18.90
N ILE A 22 -11.46 -48.56 18.87
CA ILE A 22 -12.33 -48.52 20.05
C ILE A 22 -12.08 -49.80 20.83
N LYS A 23 -11.42 -49.70 21.98
CA LYS A 23 -11.16 -50.85 22.85
C LYS A 23 -12.46 -51.24 23.56
N GLU A 24 -13.15 -52.26 23.05
CA GLU A 24 -14.40 -52.77 23.64
C GLU A 24 -14.17 -53.74 24.82
N GLU A 25 -12.92 -54.07 25.15
CA GLU A 25 -12.59 -55.06 26.19
C GLU A 25 -12.95 -54.55 27.60
N GLY A 26 -14.02 -55.11 28.18
CA GLY A 26 -14.41 -54.93 29.58
C GLY A 26 -15.43 -53.81 29.86
N LEU A 27 -15.97 -53.16 28.83
CA LEU A 27 -16.96 -52.09 28.99
C LEU A 27 -18.39 -52.61 28.91
N SER A 28 -19.27 -52.06 29.74
CA SER A 28 -20.71 -52.23 29.56
C SER A 28 -21.19 -51.52 28.29
N LEU A 29 -22.31 -51.99 27.71
CA LEU A 29 -22.89 -51.42 26.49
C LEU A 29 -23.10 -49.89 26.57
N TYR A 30 -23.45 -49.38 27.76
CA TYR A 30 -23.62 -47.95 28.00
C TYR A 30 -22.30 -47.19 28.00
N GLU A 31 -21.24 -47.77 28.58
CA GLU A 31 -19.91 -47.15 28.63
C GLU A 31 -19.27 -47.10 27.24
N ALA A 32 -19.41 -48.18 26.45
CA ALA A 32 -18.98 -48.21 25.05
C ALA A 32 -19.71 -47.13 24.22
N GLN A 33 -21.01 -46.93 24.44
CA GLN A 33 -21.77 -45.86 23.77
C GLN A 33 -21.28 -44.46 24.16
N GLN A 34 -20.99 -44.22 25.44
CA GLN A 34 -20.45 -42.95 25.91
C GLN A 34 -19.07 -42.66 25.34
N GLU A 35 -18.21 -43.67 25.26
CA GLU A 35 -16.88 -43.54 24.68
C GLU A 35 -16.94 -43.21 23.19
N LEU A 36 -17.83 -43.88 22.45
CA LEU A 36 -18.04 -43.63 21.04
C LEU A 36 -18.59 -42.22 20.77
N LEU A 37 -19.48 -41.73 21.64
CA LEU A 37 -19.97 -40.34 21.60
C LEU A 37 -18.84 -39.33 21.81
N LYS A 38 -17.92 -39.59 22.75
CA LYS A 38 -16.74 -38.73 22.98
C LYS A 38 -15.86 -38.66 21.73
N TYR A 39 -15.63 -39.78 21.05
CA TYR A 39 -14.87 -39.81 19.80
C TYR A 39 -15.57 -39.02 18.69
N VAL A 40 -16.86 -39.24 18.46
CA VAL A 40 -17.63 -38.48 17.45
C VAL A 40 -17.53 -36.98 17.72
N ASN A 41 -17.79 -36.54 18.95
CA ASN A 41 -17.74 -35.12 19.32
C ASN A 41 -16.33 -34.54 19.13
N LYS A 42 -15.28 -35.28 19.48
CA LYS A 42 -13.89 -34.85 19.30
C LYS A 42 -13.55 -34.67 17.82
N TYR A 43 -13.88 -35.63 16.97
CA TYR A 43 -13.56 -35.58 15.55
C TYR A 43 -14.38 -34.53 14.80
N GLU A 44 -15.69 -34.41 15.11
CA GLU A 44 -16.54 -33.35 14.55
C GLU A 44 -16.05 -31.95 14.97
N ALA A 45 -15.59 -31.77 16.21
CA ALA A 45 -14.99 -30.52 16.65
C ALA A 45 -13.73 -30.15 15.83
N VAL A 46 -12.88 -31.13 15.52
CA VAL A 46 -11.67 -30.93 14.69
C VAL A 46 -12.05 -30.58 13.24
N VAL A 47 -13.03 -31.27 12.66
CA VAL A 47 -13.57 -30.96 11.32
C VAL A 47 -14.07 -29.52 11.26
N ASN A 48 -14.90 -29.13 12.23
CA ASN A 48 -15.49 -27.79 12.28
C ASN A 48 -14.43 -26.70 12.50
N ALA A 49 -13.44 -26.96 13.37
CA ALA A 49 -12.32 -26.04 13.56
C ALA A 49 -11.51 -25.84 12.27
N LYS A 50 -11.24 -26.92 11.50
CA LYS A 50 -10.56 -26.81 10.20
C LYS A 50 -11.40 -26.07 9.16
N LYS A 51 -12.72 -26.30 9.10
CA LYS A 51 -13.64 -25.56 8.21
C LYS A 51 -13.65 -24.07 8.52
N LEU A 52 -13.76 -23.69 9.80
CA LEU A 52 -13.68 -22.30 10.23
C LEU A 52 -12.33 -21.66 9.91
N ALA A 53 -11.22 -22.37 10.14
CA ALA A 53 -9.89 -21.89 9.78
C ALA A 53 -9.76 -21.65 8.27
N LEU A 54 -10.28 -22.57 7.45
CA LEU A 54 -10.32 -22.43 5.99
C LEU A 54 -11.16 -21.23 5.54
N GLU A 55 -12.35 -21.04 6.12
CA GLU A 55 -13.19 -19.88 5.81
C GLU A 55 -12.49 -18.56 6.15
N ASN A 56 -11.83 -18.48 7.30
CA ASN A 56 -11.09 -17.29 7.71
C ASN A 56 -9.90 -17.01 6.79
N LEU A 57 -9.15 -18.05 6.39
CA LEU A 57 -8.05 -17.91 5.44
C LEU A 57 -8.54 -17.46 4.06
N ASN A 58 -9.66 -18.02 3.58
CA ASN A 58 -10.25 -17.63 2.30
C ASN A 58 -10.73 -16.18 2.33
N LYS A 59 -11.38 -15.73 3.43
CA LYS A 59 -11.74 -14.32 3.63
C LYS A 59 -10.52 -13.40 3.57
N LYS A 60 -9.43 -13.75 4.26
CA LYS A 60 -8.16 -13.00 4.22
C LYS A 60 -7.57 -12.96 2.81
N GLN A 61 -7.57 -14.09 2.10
CA GLN A 61 -7.06 -14.16 0.73
C GLN A 61 -7.87 -13.27 -0.22
N ILE A 62 -9.20 -13.31 -0.14
CA ILE A 62 -10.08 -12.44 -0.94
C ILE A 62 -9.79 -10.96 -0.64
N GLN A 63 -9.61 -10.61 0.63
CA GLN A 63 -9.28 -9.24 1.02
C GLN A 63 -7.93 -8.80 0.46
N LEU A 64 -6.87 -9.60 0.62
CA LEU A 64 -5.55 -9.30 0.06
C LEU A 64 -5.58 -9.19 -1.46
N CYS A 65 -6.31 -10.07 -2.15
CA CYS A 65 -6.45 -9.98 -3.61
C CYS A 65 -7.17 -8.70 -4.05
N LYS A 66 -8.16 -8.21 -3.28
CA LYS A 66 -8.83 -6.93 -3.54
C LYS A 66 -7.88 -5.74 -3.32
N GLU A 67 -7.11 -5.76 -2.23
CA GLU A 67 -6.12 -4.71 -1.93
C GLU A 67 -5.00 -4.65 -3.00
N LEU A 68 -4.59 -5.81 -3.53
CA LEU A 68 -3.51 -5.95 -4.51
C LEU A 68 -3.97 -5.90 -5.98
N ASP A 69 -5.28 -5.71 -6.25
CA ASP A 69 -5.87 -5.68 -7.59
C ASP A 69 -5.57 -6.95 -8.43
N ARG A 70 -5.47 -8.12 -7.78
CA ARG A 70 -5.23 -9.41 -8.45
C ARG A 70 -6.55 -10.15 -8.70
N LYS A 71 -6.65 -10.80 -9.87
CA LYS A 71 -7.74 -11.76 -10.12
C LYS A 71 -7.66 -12.89 -9.10
N ILE A 72 -8.77 -13.11 -8.39
CA ILE A 72 -8.95 -14.25 -7.49
C ILE A 72 -8.86 -15.51 -8.34
N GLN A 73 -7.73 -16.21 -8.31
CA GLN A 73 -7.59 -17.53 -8.91
C GLN A 73 -8.18 -18.58 -7.96
N ILE A 74 -9.51 -18.64 -7.87
CA ILE A 74 -10.18 -19.71 -7.13
C ILE A 74 -11.40 -20.16 -7.92
N ASP A 75 -11.16 -21.01 -8.94
CA ASP A 75 -12.20 -21.87 -9.51
C ASP A 75 -11.81 -23.34 -9.31
N LEU A 76 -11.55 -23.69 -8.04
CA LEU A 76 -11.41 -25.06 -7.62
C LEU A 76 -12.36 -25.26 -6.46
N LYS A 77 -13.28 -26.23 -6.61
CA LYS A 77 -14.25 -26.66 -5.58
C LYS A 77 -13.58 -27.01 -4.24
N TYR A 78 -12.26 -27.27 -4.27
CA TYR A 78 -11.31 -27.31 -3.16
C TYR A 78 -9.96 -26.77 -3.67
N PRO A 79 -9.62 -25.48 -3.46
CA PRO A 79 -8.28 -25.02 -3.79
C PRO A 79 -7.28 -25.70 -2.83
N PRO A 80 -6.09 -26.13 -3.29
CA PRO A 80 -5.03 -26.47 -2.35
C PRO A 80 -4.81 -25.25 -1.45
N LEU A 81 -4.79 -25.45 -0.13
CA LEU A 81 -4.58 -24.35 0.81
C LEU A 81 -3.32 -23.59 0.36
N PRO A 82 -3.37 -22.24 0.31
CA PRO A 82 -2.15 -21.49 0.15
C PRO A 82 -1.23 -21.89 1.30
N THR A 83 -0.05 -22.41 0.98
CA THR A 83 0.91 -22.83 1.99
C THR A 83 1.28 -21.61 2.84
N GLN A 84 1.69 -21.77 4.09
CA GLN A 84 2.16 -20.65 4.92
C GLN A 84 3.19 -19.79 4.17
N ALA A 85 4.10 -20.44 3.43
CA ALA A 85 5.07 -19.76 2.57
C ALA A 85 4.47 -18.90 1.43
N GLN A 86 3.25 -19.19 0.96
CA GLN A 86 2.54 -18.34 -0.02
C GLN A 86 1.91 -17.12 0.65
N PHE A 87 1.41 -17.27 1.88
CA PHE A 87 0.94 -16.14 2.69
C PHE A 87 2.11 -15.22 3.06
N ASP A 88 3.22 -15.78 3.54
CA ASP A 88 4.42 -15.02 3.91
C ASP A 88 4.96 -14.22 2.71
N LYS A 89 4.90 -14.79 1.49
CA LYS A 89 5.27 -14.08 0.24
C LYS A 89 4.33 -12.93 -0.09
N LEU A 90 3.01 -13.12 0.06
CA LEU A 90 2.03 -12.07 -0.21
C LEU A 90 2.13 -10.93 0.82
N GLU A 91 2.41 -11.27 2.08
CA GLU A 91 2.62 -10.32 3.16
C GLU A 91 3.92 -9.54 2.98
N ALA A 92 5.01 -10.20 2.58
CA ALA A 92 6.27 -9.54 2.21
C ALA A 92 6.09 -8.61 1.00
N GLU A 93 5.38 -9.04 -0.05
CA GLU A 93 5.11 -8.19 -1.23
C GLU A 93 4.25 -6.97 -0.86
N LYS A 94 3.29 -7.13 0.07
CA LYS A 94 2.50 -6.01 0.60
C LYS A 94 3.40 -5.01 1.31
N PHE A 95 4.26 -5.49 2.22
CA PHE A 95 5.17 -4.65 2.99
C PHE A 95 6.16 -3.90 2.08
N GLU A 96 6.74 -4.56 1.07
CA GLU A 96 7.62 -3.92 0.09
C GLU A 96 6.91 -2.82 -0.71
N ARG A 97 5.63 -3.00 -1.06
CA ARG A 97 4.85 -1.97 -1.76
C ARG A 97 4.50 -0.80 -0.85
N GLU A 98 4.15 -1.07 0.41
CA GLU A 98 3.89 -0.05 1.43
C GLU A 98 5.13 0.82 1.66
N GLU A 99 6.30 0.18 1.84
CA GLU A 99 7.56 0.89 2.03
C GLU A 99 7.91 1.78 0.82
N LYS A 100 7.79 1.24 -0.40
CA LYS A 100 8.01 2.02 -1.63
C LYS A 100 7.06 3.19 -1.75
N PHE A 101 5.78 3.01 -1.42
CA PHE A 101 4.78 4.06 -1.46
C PHE A 101 5.13 5.19 -0.49
N VAL A 102 5.47 4.86 0.76
CA VAL A 102 5.82 5.84 1.79
C VAL A 102 7.08 6.63 1.38
N ASN A 103 8.11 5.93 0.89
CA ASN A 103 9.35 6.58 0.46
C ASN A 103 9.11 7.53 -0.73
N LEU A 104 8.40 7.08 -1.76
CA LEU A 104 8.08 7.93 -2.92
C LEU A 104 7.20 9.13 -2.54
N LYS A 105 6.21 8.92 -1.68
CA LYS A 105 5.34 10.00 -1.17
C LYS A 105 6.15 11.04 -0.40
N HIS A 106 7.10 10.61 0.43
CA HIS A 106 8.00 11.51 1.15
C HIS A 106 8.83 12.36 0.17
N GLU A 107 9.51 11.73 -0.79
CA GLU A 107 10.30 12.43 -1.81
C GLU A 107 9.46 13.45 -2.60
N ILE A 108 8.25 13.06 -3.02
CA ILE A 108 7.32 13.95 -3.72
C ILE A 108 6.95 15.14 -2.84
N THR A 109 6.61 14.90 -1.56
CA THR A 109 6.16 15.95 -0.65
C THR A 109 7.27 16.97 -0.39
N GLU A 110 8.51 16.50 -0.19
CA GLU A 110 9.68 17.38 -0.05
C GLU A 110 9.87 18.26 -1.29
N ILE A 111 9.84 17.66 -2.49
CA ILE A 111 9.99 18.42 -3.73
C ILE A 111 8.84 19.43 -3.86
N VAL A 112 7.59 19.01 -3.67
CA VAL A 112 6.41 19.87 -3.75
C VAL A 112 6.51 21.05 -2.79
N ASP A 113 7.01 20.84 -1.58
CA ASP A 113 7.22 21.89 -0.59
C ASP A 113 8.36 22.84 -0.96
N GLU A 114 9.44 22.32 -1.55
CA GLU A 114 10.58 23.10 -2.06
C GLU A 114 10.20 23.98 -3.24
N ILE A 115 9.46 23.45 -4.24
CA ILE A 115 9.06 24.25 -5.40
C ILE A 115 7.68 24.93 -5.23
N LYS A 116 7.06 24.80 -4.04
CA LYS A 116 5.68 25.22 -3.71
C LYS A 116 4.68 24.86 -4.82
N TYR A 117 4.81 23.65 -5.33
CA TYR A 117 3.93 23.12 -6.35
C TYR A 117 2.48 23.05 -5.84
N LYS A 118 1.52 23.36 -6.71
CA LYS A 118 0.10 23.17 -6.41
C LYS A 118 -0.42 21.98 -7.19
N PRO A 119 -1.06 21.01 -6.54
CA PRO A 119 -1.67 19.90 -7.24
C PRO A 119 -2.82 20.39 -8.12
N ASN A 120 -2.78 19.98 -9.38
CA ASN A 120 -3.78 20.31 -10.39
C ASN A 120 -4.74 19.13 -10.63
N SER A 121 -4.25 17.89 -10.47
CA SER A 121 -5.06 16.68 -10.61
C SER A 121 -5.64 16.21 -9.27
N ASP A 122 -6.78 15.52 -9.31
CA ASP A 122 -7.36 14.90 -8.12
C ASP A 122 -6.45 13.79 -7.57
N PHE A 123 -5.73 13.07 -8.44
CA PHE A 123 -4.72 12.09 -8.04
C PHE A 123 -3.59 12.74 -7.23
N GLU A 124 -3.08 13.89 -7.68
CA GLU A 124 -1.99 14.60 -6.98
C GLU A 124 -2.46 15.10 -5.61
N ARG A 125 -3.70 15.58 -5.51
CA ARG A 125 -4.31 15.96 -4.23
C ARG A 125 -4.46 14.76 -3.31
N GLU A 126 -4.84 13.61 -3.84
CA GLU A 126 -4.98 12.36 -3.09
C GLU A 126 -3.63 11.87 -2.56
N VAL A 127 -2.58 11.84 -3.40
CA VAL A 127 -1.21 11.48 -3.00
C VAL A 127 -0.70 12.38 -1.87
N LEU A 128 -0.95 13.69 -1.96
CA LEU A 128 -0.44 14.67 -1.00
C LEU A 128 -1.28 14.78 0.29
N SER A 129 -2.58 14.45 0.24
CA SER A 129 -3.51 14.65 1.35
C SER A 129 -3.90 13.37 2.09
N SER A 130 -3.88 12.21 1.43
CA SER A 130 -4.37 10.95 1.98
C SER A 130 -3.22 10.01 2.29
N ASP A 131 -3.26 9.39 3.47
CA ASP A 131 -2.38 8.26 3.82
C ASP A 131 -2.92 6.92 3.32
N ASP A 132 -4.21 6.86 3.00
CA ASP A 132 -4.92 5.62 2.68
C ASP A 132 -5.11 5.40 1.16
N MET A 133 -4.05 5.59 0.37
CA MET A 133 -4.12 5.28 -1.06
C MET A 133 -4.04 3.77 -1.30
N MET A 134 -4.97 3.22 -2.09
CA MET A 134 -4.95 1.83 -2.50
C MET A 134 -3.66 1.50 -3.27
N LEU A 135 -2.90 0.50 -2.81
CA LEU A 135 -1.62 0.05 -3.40
C LEU A 135 -1.80 -0.85 -4.64
N SER A 136 -2.68 -0.42 -5.53
CA SER A 136 -2.82 -1.02 -6.86
C SER A 136 -1.53 -0.86 -7.66
N ASN A 137 -1.21 -1.84 -8.50
CA ASN A 137 -0.10 -1.76 -9.46
C ASN A 137 -0.21 -0.52 -10.37
N GLN A 138 -1.43 -0.08 -10.67
CA GLN A 138 -1.65 1.09 -11.49
C GLN A 138 -1.33 2.38 -10.71
N ASN A 139 -1.73 2.45 -9.44
CA ASN A 139 -1.45 3.59 -8.57
C ASN A 139 0.04 3.72 -8.29
N LEU A 140 0.75 2.60 -8.06
CA LEU A 140 2.20 2.61 -7.88
C LEU A 140 2.94 3.16 -9.11
N LYS A 141 2.53 2.73 -10.32
CA LYS A 141 3.11 3.24 -11.58
C LYS A 141 2.83 4.73 -11.79
N MET A 142 1.62 5.18 -11.46
CA MET A 142 1.28 6.61 -11.53
C MET A 142 2.09 7.42 -10.52
N LEU A 143 2.32 6.88 -9.32
CA LEU A 143 3.15 7.51 -8.30
C LEU A 143 4.63 7.61 -8.73
N GLU A 144 5.19 6.54 -9.29
CA GLU A 144 6.55 6.53 -9.85
C GLU A 144 6.70 7.57 -10.97
N PHE A 145 5.72 7.63 -11.87
CA PHE A 145 5.68 8.64 -12.93
C PHE A 145 5.61 10.06 -12.35
N PHE A 146 4.74 10.27 -11.36
CA PHE A 146 4.60 11.55 -10.70
C PHE A 146 5.88 11.99 -9.99
N ALA A 147 6.55 11.09 -9.27
CA ALA A 147 7.85 11.34 -8.65
C ALA A 147 8.90 11.74 -9.68
N LYS A 148 8.93 11.07 -10.84
CA LYS A 148 9.82 11.42 -11.95
C LYS A 148 9.52 12.83 -12.49
N CYS A 149 8.25 13.15 -12.76
CA CYS A 149 7.86 14.48 -13.21
C CYS A 149 8.22 15.58 -12.21
N MET A 150 8.07 15.31 -10.91
CA MET A 150 8.46 16.26 -9.86
C MET A 150 9.97 16.49 -9.82
N LYS A 151 10.79 15.45 -9.99
CA LYS A 151 12.24 15.57 -10.09
C LYS A 151 12.67 16.38 -11.32
N GLU A 152 12.07 16.11 -12.48
CA GLU A 152 12.33 16.88 -13.71
C GLU A 152 11.91 18.35 -13.57
N LEU A 153 10.75 18.61 -12.95
CA LEU A 153 10.27 19.97 -12.70
C LEU A 153 11.18 20.74 -11.73
N LYS A 154 11.69 20.07 -10.69
CA LYS A 154 12.67 20.65 -9.76
C LYS A 154 13.94 21.06 -10.51
N LEU A 155 14.52 20.14 -11.29
CA LEU A 155 15.73 20.42 -12.08
C LEU A 155 15.53 21.59 -13.05
N SER A 156 14.43 21.58 -13.81
CA SER A 156 14.12 22.68 -14.74
C SER A 156 13.96 24.01 -14.01
N THR A 157 13.32 24.02 -12.84
CA THR A 157 13.15 25.24 -12.03
C THR A 157 14.50 25.74 -11.50
N GLU A 158 15.37 24.84 -11.04
CA GLU A 158 16.72 25.17 -10.57
C GLU A 158 17.61 25.73 -11.68
N GLU A 159 17.53 25.16 -12.89
CA GLU A 159 18.21 25.65 -14.08
C GLU A 159 17.74 27.06 -14.47
N GLU A 160 16.43 27.30 -14.51
CA GLU A 160 15.86 28.63 -14.77
C GLU A 160 16.35 29.66 -13.74
N VAL A 161 16.33 29.31 -12.45
CA VAL A 161 16.80 30.17 -11.36
C VAL A 161 18.30 30.46 -11.51
N SER A 162 19.10 29.45 -11.86
CA SER A 162 20.55 29.61 -12.10
C SER A 162 20.83 30.54 -13.28
N HIS A 163 20.09 30.36 -14.38
CA HIS A 163 20.19 31.21 -15.56
C HIS A 163 19.82 32.67 -15.24
N LEU A 164 18.71 32.90 -14.52
CA LEU A 164 18.31 34.24 -14.09
C LEU A 164 19.33 34.89 -13.15
N ARG A 165 19.90 34.13 -12.22
CA ARG A 165 20.97 34.63 -11.33
C ARG A 165 22.20 35.04 -12.13
N THR A 166 22.61 34.24 -13.11
CA THR A 166 23.74 34.56 -13.99
C THR A 166 23.45 35.84 -14.78
N ARG A 167 22.23 35.98 -15.31
CA ARG A 167 21.81 37.19 -16.03
C ARG A 167 21.84 38.44 -15.15
N ILE A 168 21.43 38.33 -13.90
CA ILE A 168 21.49 39.43 -12.92
C ILE A 168 22.94 39.83 -12.66
N GLU A 169 23.85 38.86 -12.48
CA GLU A 169 25.28 39.14 -12.29
C GLU A 169 25.89 39.89 -13.48
N ASP A 170 25.55 39.50 -14.70
CA ASP A 170 26.04 40.17 -15.90
C ASP A 170 25.53 41.62 -15.99
N LEU A 171 24.25 41.85 -15.65
CA LEU A 171 23.69 43.20 -15.61
C LEU A 171 24.35 44.06 -14.53
N TRP A 172 24.63 43.50 -13.35
CA TRP A 172 25.35 44.21 -12.29
C TRP A 172 26.78 44.57 -12.67
N LYS A 173 27.47 43.71 -13.41
CA LYS A 173 28.79 44.03 -13.98
C LYS A 173 28.71 45.14 -15.02
N MET A 174 27.68 45.17 -15.86
CA MET A 174 27.50 46.24 -16.86
C MET A 174 27.19 47.60 -16.24
N LEU A 175 26.52 47.61 -15.08
CA LEU A 175 26.10 48.82 -14.37
C LEU A 175 27.10 49.28 -13.32
N ASP A 176 28.24 48.58 -13.15
CA ASP A 176 29.25 48.84 -12.11
C ASP A 176 28.66 48.97 -10.69
N ILE A 177 27.66 48.15 -10.38
CA ILE A 177 27.01 48.16 -9.06
C ILE A 177 27.98 47.62 -8.00
N GLU A 178 28.11 48.31 -6.87
CA GLU A 178 28.99 47.94 -5.77
C GLU A 178 28.60 46.59 -5.15
N LEU A 179 29.59 45.86 -4.62
CA LEU A 179 29.35 44.53 -4.03
C LEU A 179 28.37 44.58 -2.84
N ILE A 180 28.37 45.68 -2.09
CA ILE A 180 27.49 45.88 -0.92
C ILE A 180 26.01 45.84 -1.35
N ASP A 181 25.65 46.56 -2.42
CA ASP A 181 24.28 46.60 -2.94
C ASP A 181 23.85 45.25 -3.54
N ARG A 182 24.79 44.51 -4.15
CA ARG A 182 24.53 43.14 -4.65
C ARG A 182 24.24 42.18 -3.50
N ASP A 183 25.01 42.26 -2.43
CA ASP A 183 24.86 41.41 -1.26
C ASP A 183 23.59 41.75 -0.48
N GLU A 184 23.21 43.03 -0.40
CA GLU A 184 21.91 43.47 0.12
C GLU A 184 20.76 42.86 -0.71
N PHE A 185 20.84 42.95 -2.04
CA PHE A 185 19.84 42.34 -2.92
C PHE A 185 19.77 40.81 -2.73
N ARG A 186 20.90 40.11 -2.66
CA ARG A 186 20.93 38.66 -2.42
C ARG A 186 20.32 38.29 -1.07
N SER A 187 20.62 39.06 -0.03
CA SER A 187 20.03 38.87 1.31
C SER A 187 18.51 39.02 1.28
N HIS A 188 18.00 40.05 0.60
CA HIS A 188 16.57 40.35 0.51
C HIS A 188 15.77 39.44 -0.42
N TYR A 189 16.36 38.99 -1.54
CA TYR A 189 15.62 38.33 -2.62
C TYR A 189 16.10 36.91 -2.94
N CYS A 190 17.29 36.51 -2.51
CA CYS A 190 17.86 35.18 -2.80
C CYS A 190 17.88 34.22 -1.61
N THR A 191 17.50 34.66 -0.40
CA THR A 191 17.19 33.74 0.69
C THR A 191 16.00 32.87 0.29
N SER A 192 16.19 31.54 0.34
CA SER A 192 15.29 30.48 -0.15
C SER A 192 13.80 30.67 0.22
N ARG A 193 13.51 31.38 1.32
CA ARG A 193 12.15 31.71 1.77
C ARG A 193 11.36 32.67 0.87
N TYR A 194 12.03 33.53 0.09
CA TYR A 194 11.37 34.60 -0.68
C TYR A 194 11.16 34.29 -2.17
N ILE A 195 11.99 33.45 -2.79
CA ILE A 195 11.91 33.17 -4.25
C ILE A 195 10.61 32.44 -4.61
N ILE A 196 10.10 31.58 -3.73
CA ILE A 196 9.02 30.67 -4.10
C ILE A 196 7.62 31.25 -3.74
N GLY A 197 7.57 32.32 -2.93
CA GLY A 197 6.32 32.99 -2.52
C GLY A 197 5.77 34.01 -3.52
N ARG A 198 6.56 34.52 -4.48
CA ARG A 198 6.20 35.70 -5.30
C ARG A 198 5.79 35.46 -6.75
N LYS A 199 5.78 34.21 -7.26
CA LYS A 199 5.12 33.92 -8.56
C LYS A 199 3.58 34.14 -8.52
N ARG A 200 2.98 34.49 -7.37
CA ARG A 200 1.54 34.80 -7.22
C ARG A 200 1.13 36.28 -7.36
N GLN A 201 2.03 37.24 -7.56
CA GLN A 201 1.63 38.66 -7.72
C GLN A 201 1.76 39.22 -9.15
N LEU A 202 2.30 38.47 -10.12
CA LEU A 202 2.49 38.98 -11.49
C LEU A 202 1.65 38.31 -12.58
N ILE A 203 0.81 37.32 -12.26
CA ILE A 203 -0.19 36.77 -13.20
C ILE A 203 -1.61 37.31 -12.90
N GLY A 204 -1.75 38.23 -11.95
CA GLY A 204 -3.00 38.93 -11.63
C GLY A 204 -3.20 40.29 -12.29
N TYR A 205 -2.21 40.80 -13.04
CA TYR A 205 -2.23 42.16 -13.61
C TYR A 205 -2.23 42.24 -15.15
N PHE A 206 -2.31 41.11 -15.84
CA PHE A 206 -2.47 41.06 -17.32
C PHE A 206 -3.76 40.35 -17.78
N GLY A 207 -4.79 40.35 -16.93
CA GLY A 207 -6.13 39.85 -17.25
C GLY A 207 -7.24 40.90 -17.22
N SER A 208 -6.90 42.20 -17.23
CA SER A 208 -7.89 43.28 -17.27
C SER A 208 -7.46 44.38 -18.24
N VAL A 209 -7.19 44.01 -19.49
CA VAL A 209 -7.17 44.96 -20.61
C VAL A 209 -7.78 44.27 -21.82
N LYS A 210 -9.00 44.73 -22.15
CA LYS A 210 -9.73 44.68 -23.43
C LYS A 210 -10.68 43.50 -23.69
N ASN A 211 -11.97 43.88 -23.59
CA ASN A 211 -13.08 43.71 -24.54
C ASN A 211 -13.40 42.32 -25.09
#